data_AF-A0A7S2U132-F1
#
_entry.id   AF-A0A7S2U132-F1
#
_cell.length_a   1.000
_cell.length_b   1.000
_cell.length_c   1.000
_cell.angle_alpha   90.00
_cell.angle_beta   90.00
_cell.angle_gamma   90.00
#
_symmetry.space_group_name_H-M   'P 1'
#
loop_
_entity.id
_entity.type
_entity.pdbx_description
1 polymer ?
#
loop_
_entity_poly.entity_id
_entity_poly.type
_entity_poly.pdbx_seq_one_letter_code
_entity_poly.pdbx_strand_id
1 'polypeptide(L)'
;MSSPMPLDRLGNKRISSGSRVTQDDPDKTSKRKARKAEVARACRKRKKAYILSLEQKAAVLQRKLAEMTGNTGQSKCEDEAHRQEQNETLMELERLVVFQHPDTKEIKRLVTKFVSKSREHQALFWRQIDNTKKSITPGAQAKFALWGLDQDDEFYSKPGLWKTLMTEEIGLDDIQVRKLMRVRQNVREAKSELLDIQNKLVELRKAINIHLSKRHKLIDRLMETLKPLQAARFFLWVSKNSSCMQMLQTVWKMPEENDGLPETN
;
A
#
# COMPACT_ATOMS: atom_id res chain seq x y z
N MET A 1 -11.90 -10.31 -26.01
CA MET A 1 -12.34 -9.68 -27.26
C MET A 1 -11.12 -9.24 -28.06
N SER A 2 -10.73 -10.08 -29.01
CA SER A 2 -9.63 -9.82 -29.94
C SER A 2 -10.20 -9.13 -31.18
N SER A 3 -9.79 -7.89 -31.43
CA SER A 3 -10.07 -7.23 -32.72
C SER A 3 -8.80 -7.27 -33.58
N PRO A 4 -8.82 -7.95 -34.74
CA PRO A 4 -7.73 -7.93 -35.70
C PRO A 4 -7.81 -6.66 -36.57
N MET A 5 -6.64 -6.17 -36.97
CA MET A 5 -6.47 -5.02 -37.85
C MET A 5 -6.94 -5.31 -39.29
N PRO A 6 -7.51 -4.32 -40.01
CA PRO A 6 -7.86 -4.49 -41.41
C PRO A 6 -6.64 -4.26 -42.31
N LEU A 7 -6.48 -5.20 -43.25
CA LEU A 7 -5.56 -5.19 -44.39
C LEU A 7 -5.88 -4.03 -45.33
N ASP A 8 -4.89 -3.17 -45.56
CA ASP A 8 -4.99 -2.11 -46.55
C ASP A 8 -4.94 -2.67 -47.98
N ARG A 9 -5.93 -2.22 -48.75
CA ARG A 9 -6.13 -2.46 -50.18
C ARG A 9 -4.96 -1.91 -50.98
N LEU A 10 -4.23 -2.77 -51.69
CA LEU A 10 -3.45 -2.37 -52.85
C LEU A 10 -4.23 -2.70 -54.12
N GLY A 11 -4.96 -1.69 -54.59
CA GLY A 11 -5.57 -1.65 -55.91
C GLY A 11 -4.51 -1.55 -57.00
N ASN A 12 -4.58 -2.48 -57.93
CA ASN A 12 -3.78 -2.57 -59.14
C ASN A 12 -4.07 -1.38 -60.07
N LYS A 13 -3.04 -0.61 -60.47
CA LYS A 13 -3.07 0.20 -61.70
C LYS A 13 -1.80 -0.06 -62.50
N ARG A 14 -1.96 -0.82 -63.59
CA ARG A 14 -1.00 -0.92 -64.69
C ARG A 14 -0.75 0.46 -65.28
N ILE A 15 0.51 0.84 -65.44
CA ILE A 15 0.94 1.73 -66.52
C ILE A 15 2.14 1.07 -67.20
N SER A 16 2.01 1.00 -68.52
CA SER A 16 2.89 0.39 -69.51
C SER A 16 4.18 1.18 -69.73
N SER A 17 5.25 0.44 -70.03
CA SER A 17 6.36 0.74 -70.95
C SER A 17 7.09 2.08 -70.82
N GLY A 18 8.37 2.00 -70.46
CA GLY A 18 9.34 3.06 -70.68
C GLY A 18 10.73 2.70 -70.17
N SER A 19 11.47 1.87 -70.92
CA SER A 19 12.93 1.75 -70.75
C SER A 19 13.56 3.12 -71.01
N ARG A 20 13.94 3.82 -69.94
CA ARG A 20 14.86 4.95 -70.00
C ARG A 20 15.94 4.70 -68.96
N VAL A 21 17.09 4.25 -69.44
CA VAL A 21 18.34 4.26 -68.68
C VAL A 21 18.64 5.73 -68.40
N THR A 22 18.20 6.23 -67.25
CA THR A 22 18.72 7.48 -66.70
C THR A 22 20.11 7.17 -66.16
N GLN A 23 21.14 7.73 -66.79
CA GLN A 23 22.47 7.85 -66.19
C GLN A 23 22.28 8.46 -64.79
N ASP A 24 22.43 7.62 -63.77
CA ASP A 24 22.35 8.05 -62.38
C ASP A 24 23.60 8.87 -62.09
N ASP A 25 23.41 10.19 -62.04
CA ASP A 25 24.39 11.17 -61.60
C ASP A 25 24.98 10.72 -60.25
N PRO A 26 26.27 10.36 -60.18
CA PRO A 26 26.88 9.73 -59.00
C PRO A 26 26.78 10.62 -57.75
N ASP A 27 26.64 11.93 -57.93
CA ASP A 27 26.48 12.90 -56.85
C ASP A 27 25.05 12.84 -56.22
N LYS A 28 24.00 12.57 -57.02
CA LYS A 28 22.63 12.43 -56.51
C LYS A 28 22.40 11.12 -55.76
N THR A 29 22.99 10.01 -56.22
CA THR A 29 22.92 8.73 -55.51
C THR A 29 23.73 8.74 -54.21
N SER A 30 24.88 9.43 -54.19
CA SER A 30 25.69 9.68 -52.99
C SER A 30 24.92 10.51 -51.94
N LYS A 31 24.31 11.64 -52.34
CA LYS A 31 23.47 12.47 -51.46
C LYS A 31 22.28 11.70 -50.88
N ARG A 32 21.64 10.83 -51.67
CA ARG A 32 20.53 9.98 -51.22
C ARG A 32 20.99 8.92 -50.21
N LYS A 33 22.17 8.32 -50.38
CA LYS A 33 22.78 7.39 -49.42
C LYS A 33 23.15 8.09 -48.12
N ALA A 34 23.73 9.29 -48.19
CA ALA A 34 24.06 10.11 -47.02
C ALA A 34 22.82 10.47 -46.20
N ARG A 35 21.73 10.90 -46.86
CA ARG A 35 20.45 11.21 -46.20
C ARG A 35 19.81 9.97 -45.54
N LYS A 36 19.88 8.80 -46.17
CA LYS A 36 19.44 7.53 -45.55
C LYS A 36 20.28 7.16 -44.33
N ALA A 37 21.60 7.35 -44.40
CA ALA A 37 22.50 7.12 -43.27
C ALA A 37 22.19 8.05 -42.09
N GLU A 38 21.87 9.31 -42.36
CA GLU A 38 21.48 10.30 -41.36
C GLU A 38 20.15 9.97 -40.69
N VAL A 39 19.12 9.59 -41.46
CA VAL A 39 17.83 9.11 -40.92
C VAL A 39 18.01 7.86 -40.06
N ALA A 40 18.88 6.93 -40.48
CA ALA A 40 19.19 5.74 -39.70
C ALA A 40 19.90 6.08 -38.39
N ARG A 41 20.84 7.04 -38.38
CA ARG A 41 21.49 7.54 -37.16
C ARG A 41 20.48 8.21 -36.22
N ALA A 42 19.58 9.04 -36.74
CA ALA A 42 18.53 9.68 -35.95
C ALA A 42 17.52 8.67 -35.38
N CYS A 43 17.17 7.63 -36.13
CA CYS A 43 16.35 6.52 -35.64
C CYS A 43 17.04 5.76 -34.51
N ARG A 44 18.31 5.37 -34.69
CA ARG A 44 19.10 4.71 -33.63
C ARG A 44 19.24 5.59 -32.39
N LYS A 45 19.47 6.90 -32.56
CA LYS A 45 19.57 7.86 -31.45
C LYS A 45 18.25 7.94 -30.66
N ARG A 46 17.11 8.01 -31.36
CA ARG A 46 15.77 8.00 -30.72
C ARG A 46 15.50 6.69 -29.99
N LYS A 47 15.81 5.54 -30.61
CA LYS A 47 15.64 4.23 -29.98
C LYS A 47 16.52 4.10 -28.74
N LYS A 48 17.78 4.55 -28.80
CA LYS A 48 18.69 4.57 -27.65
C LYS A 48 18.17 5.45 -26.52
N ALA A 49 17.68 6.65 -26.83
CA ALA A 49 17.07 7.55 -25.83
C ALA A 49 15.81 6.93 -25.19
N TYR A 50 14.98 6.25 -25.97
CA TYR A 50 13.81 5.55 -25.47
C TYR A 50 14.19 4.38 -24.55
N ILE A 51 15.16 3.55 -24.94
CA ILE A 51 15.69 2.46 -24.12
C ILE A 51 16.23 2.99 -22.79
N LEU A 52 17.06 4.04 -22.82
CA LEU A 52 17.56 4.69 -21.60
C LEU A 52 16.42 5.21 -20.71
N SER A 53 15.36 5.77 -21.30
CA SER A 53 14.19 6.20 -20.53
C SER A 53 13.43 5.04 -19.90
N LEU A 54 13.37 3.88 -20.58
CA LEU A 54 12.73 2.68 -20.06
C LEU A 54 13.57 2.04 -18.95
N GLU A 55 14.89 1.99 -19.10
CA GLU A 55 15.81 1.52 -18.07
C GLU A 55 15.73 2.40 -16.81
N GLN A 56 15.66 3.73 -16.99
CA GLN A 56 15.46 4.65 -15.88
C GLN A 56 14.11 4.44 -15.17
N LYS A 57 13.03 4.22 -15.93
CA LYS A 57 11.71 3.88 -15.36
C LYS A 57 11.72 2.54 -14.64
N ALA A 58 12.37 1.53 -15.20
CA ALA A 58 12.53 0.22 -14.57
C ALA A 58 13.32 0.33 -13.27
N ALA A 59 14.41 1.09 -13.24
CA ALA A 59 15.20 1.32 -12.03
C ALA A 59 14.42 2.07 -10.94
N VAL A 60 13.56 3.03 -11.31
CA VAL A 60 12.66 3.72 -10.37
C VAL A 60 11.58 2.78 -9.85
N LEU A 61 10.97 1.97 -10.71
CA LEU A 61 9.97 0.99 -10.31
C LEU A 61 10.56 -0.11 -9.42
N GLN A 62 11.78 -0.58 -9.70
CA GLN A 62 12.50 -1.52 -8.86
C GLN A 62 12.83 -0.92 -7.48
N ARG A 63 13.25 0.35 -7.42
CA ARG A 63 13.43 1.05 -6.14
C ARG A 63 12.13 1.17 -5.35
N LYS A 64 11.04 1.56 -5.99
CA LYS A 64 9.71 1.64 -5.35
C LYS A 64 9.20 0.28 -4.91
N LEU A 65 9.43 -0.78 -5.68
CA LEU A 65 9.11 -2.15 -5.28
C LEU A 65 9.93 -2.57 -4.07
N ALA A 66 11.24 -2.30 -4.02
CA ALA A 66 12.09 -2.59 -2.87
C ALA A 66 11.67 -1.81 -1.61
N GLU A 67 11.21 -0.57 -1.77
CA GLU A 67 10.71 0.28 -0.68
C GLU A 67 9.36 -0.23 -0.15
N MET A 68 8.45 -0.62 -1.04
CA MET A 68 7.15 -1.21 -0.69
C MET A 68 7.30 -2.61 -0.05
N THR A 69 8.17 -3.47 -0.57
CA THR A 69 8.44 -4.79 0.01
C THR A 69 9.20 -4.69 1.32
N GLY A 70 10.05 -3.66 1.50
CA GLY A 70 10.71 -3.34 2.76
C GLY A 70 9.71 -3.09 3.90
N ASN A 71 8.61 -2.39 3.64
CA ASN A 71 7.57 -2.14 4.65
C ASN A 71 6.81 -3.42 5.06
N THR A 72 6.51 -4.32 4.10
CA THR A 72 5.87 -5.61 4.40
C THR A 72 6.84 -6.59 5.08
N GLY A 73 8.13 -6.53 4.74
CA GLY A 73 9.20 -7.30 5.38
C GLY A 73 9.51 -6.83 6.81
N GLN A 74 9.42 -5.53 7.08
CA GLN A 74 9.59 -4.96 8.42
C GLN A 74 8.55 -5.51 9.41
N SER A 75 7.27 -5.58 9.02
CA SER A 75 6.23 -6.11 9.92
C SER A 75 6.47 -7.59 10.27
N LYS A 76 6.89 -8.42 9.30
CA LYS A 76 7.23 -9.83 9.56
C LYS A 76 8.49 -9.99 10.41
N CYS A 77 9.49 -9.13 10.20
CA CYS A 77 10.73 -9.12 10.97
C CYS A 77 10.48 -8.73 12.43
N GLU A 78 9.61 -7.75 12.68
CA GLU A 78 9.25 -7.29 14.02
C GLU A 78 8.45 -8.34 14.81
N ASP A 79 7.54 -9.06 14.15
CA ASP A 79 6.79 -10.17 14.78
C ASP A 79 7.68 -11.36 15.15
N GLU A 80 8.63 -11.71 14.28
CA GLU A 80 9.59 -12.78 14.55
C GLU A 80 10.59 -12.38 15.65
N ALA A 81 11.06 -11.13 15.65
CA ALA A 81 11.92 -10.59 16.70
C ALA A 81 11.20 -10.59 18.07
N HIS A 82 9.92 -10.21 18.11
CA HIS A 82 9.13 -10.26 19.34
C HIS A 82 8.98 -11.69 19.87
N ARG A 83 8.70 -12.65 18.98
CA ARG A 83 8.59 -14.07 19.34
C ARG A 83 9.91 -14.62 19.89
N GLN A 84 11.02 -14.25 19.25
CA GLN A 84 12.36 -14.63 19.69
C GLN A 84 12.67 -14.11 21.10
N GLU A 85 12.42 -12.83 21.36
CA GLU A 85 12.66 -12.21 22.68
C GLU A 85 11.77 -12.84 23.79
N GLN A 86 10.52 -13.20 23.46
CA GLN A 86 9.64 -13.93 24.37
C GLN A 86 10.18 -15.34 24.67
N ASN A 87 10.67 -16.05 23.67
CA ASN A 87 11.28 -17.37 23.84
C ASN A 87 12.54 -17.31 24.71
N GLU A 88 13.39 -16.29 24.53
CA GLU A 88 14.58 -16.09 25.36
C GLU A 88 14.21 -15.88 26.83
N THR A 89 13.20 -15.06 27.09
CA THR A 89 12.70 -14.82 28.46
C THR A 89 12.15 -16.11 29.09
N LEU A 90 11.47 -16.95 28.30
CA LEU A 90 10.98 -18.26 28.75
C LEU A 90 12.13 -19.24 29.03
N MET A 91 13.17 -19.28 28.20
CA MET A 91 14.36 -20.11 28.44
C MET A 91 15.07 -19.72 29.74
N GLU A 92 15.19 -18.42 30.03
CA GLU A 92 15.77 -17.92 31.27
C GLU A 92 14.93 -18.33 32.50
N LEU A 93 13.60 -18.22 32.38
CA LEU A 93 12.67 -18.72 33.41
C LEU A 93 12.80 -20.22 33.63
N GLU A 94 12.91 -21.01 32.56
CA GLU A 94 13.06 -22.46 32.64
C GLU A 94 14.30 -22.85 33.44
N ARG A 95 15.45 -22.22 33.15
CA ARG A 95 16.69 -22.45 33.90
C ARG A 95 16.52 -22.18 35.39
N LEU A 96 15.88 -21.06 35.74
CA LEU A 96 15.69 -20.66 37.13
C LEU A 96 14.72 -21.57 37.90
N VAL A 97 13.68 -22.08 37.23
CA VAL A 97 12.64 -22.91 37.86
C VAL A 97 13.13 -24.33 38.18
N VAL A 98 14.21 -24.81 37.55
CA VAL A 98 14.79 -26.15 37.77
C VAL A 98 15.60 -26.24 39.07
N PHE A 99 16.10 -25.13 39.60
CA PHE A 99 16.89 -25.15 40.84
C PHE A 99 16.04 -25.52 42.07
N GLN A 100 16.67 -26.19 43.03
CA GLN A 100 16.02 -26.64 44.28
C GLN A 100 15.56 -25.47 45.16
N HIS A 101 16.25 -24.32 45.07
CA HIS A 101 15.89 -23.05 45.70
C HIS A 101 15.93 -21.91 44.68
N PRO A 102 14.86 -21.71 43.90
CA PRO A 102 14.81 -20.66 42.89
C PRO A 102 14.81 -19.27 43.51
N ASP A 103 15.57 -18.33 42.92
CA ASP A 103 15.46 -16.92 43.29
C ASP A 103 14.08 -16.39 42.87
N THR A 104 13.22 -16.21 43.87
CA THR A 104 11.84 -15.79 43.69
C THR A 104 11.74 -14.33 43.24
N LYS A 105 12.72 -13.48 43.60
CA LYS A 105 12.74 -12.07 43.15
C LYS A 105 13.05 -12.00 41.67
N GLU A 106 14.04 -12.78 41.23
CA GLU A 106 14.43 -12.82 39.83
C GLU A 106 13.35 -13.43 38.94
N ILE A 107 12.68 -14.50 39.40
CA ILE A 107 11.51 -15.06 38.72
C ILE A 107 10.41 -14.02 38.56
N LYS A 108 10.08 -13.25 39.63
CA LYS A 108 9.07 -12.21 39.57
C LYS A 108 9.45 -11.13 38.54
N ARG A 109 10.72 -10.75 38.47
CA ARG A 109 11.24 -9.78 37.50
C ARG A 109 11.04 -10.27 36.06
N LEU A 110 11.45 -11.50 35.76
CA LEU A 110 11.33 -12.09 34.42
C LEU A 110 9.89 -12.30 33.98
N VAL A 111 9.03 -12.77 34.89
CA VAL A 111 7.59 -12.87 34.65
C VAL A 111 6.97 -11.50 34.34
N THR A 112 7.34 -10.47 35.10
CA THR A 112 6.86 -9.10 34.84
C THR A 112 7.34 -8.59 33.48
N LYS A 113 8.61 -8.85 33.13
CA LYS A 113 9.19 -8.53 31.81
C LYS A 113 8.44 -9.24 30.68
N PHE A 114 8.14 -10.53 30.84
CA PHE A 114 7.39 -11.31 29.84
C PHE A 114 6.02 -10.68 29.56
N VAL A 115 5.29 -10.34 30.64
CA VAL A 115 3.97 -9.70 30.54
C VAL A 115 4.09 -8.30 29.92
N SER A 116 5.04 -7.46 30.35
CA SER A 116 5.20 -6.10 29.82
C SER A 116 5.54 -6.11 28.33
N LYS A 117 6.39 -7.04 27.89
CA LYS A 117 6.76 -7.19 26.47
C LYS A 117 5.59 -7.57 25.58
N SER A 118 4.71 -8.45 26.05
CA SER A 118 3.45 -8.75 25.34
C SER A 118 2.54 -7.53 25.21
N ARG A 119 2.65 -6.55 26.12
CA ARG A 119 1.95 -5.25 26.02
C ARG A 119 2.61 -4.32 25.01
N GLU A 120 3.94 -4.25 25.01
CA GLU A 120 4.72 -3.40 24.10
C GLU A 120 4.50 -3.76 22.62
N HIS A 121 4.31 -5.03 22.28
CA HIS A 121 4.01 -5.47 20.90
C HIS A 121 2.74 -4.83 20.31
N GLN A 122 1.84 -4.32 21.16
CA GLN A 122 0.65 -3.57 20.71
C GLN A 122 1.01 -2.24 20.02
N ALA A 123 2.21 -1.71 20.23
CA ALA A 123 2.68 -0.53 19.51
C ALA A 123 2.73 -0.76 17.98
N LEU A 124 3.03 -1.99 17.55
CA LEU A 124 3.02 -2.36 16.13
C LEU A 124 1.61 -2.29 15.56
N PHE A 125 0.63 -2.80 16.31
CA PHE A 125 -0.76 -2.72 15.92
C PHE A 125 -1.22 -1.27 15.73
N TRP A 126 -0.85 -0.37 16.65
CA TRP A 126 -1.16 1.05 16.50
C TRP A 126 -0.50 1.70 15.29
N ARG A 127 0.76 1.33 15.01
CA ARG A 127 1.46 1.76 13.81
C ARG A 127 0.70 1.35 12.55
N GLN A 128 0.15 0.14 12.52
CA GLN A 128 -0.65 -0.31 11.37
C GLN A 128 -1.95 0.48 11.21
N ILE A 129 -2.69 0.74 12.29
CA ILE A 129 -3.89 1.61 12.22
C ILE A 129 -3.52 3.00 11.72
N ASP A 130 -2.44 3.59 12.23
CA ASP A 130 -2.00 4.92 11.81
C ASP A 130 -1.53 4.94 10.35
N ASN A 131 -0.88 3.88 9.88
CA ASN A 131 -0.52 3.70 8.47
C ASN A 131 -1.76 3.57 7.59
N THR A 132 -2.75 2.76 7.97
CA THR A 132 -4.01 2.65 7.25
C THR A 132 -4.71 4.00 7.17
N LYS A 133 -4.77 4.74 8.28
CA LYS A 133 -5.33 6.10 8.31
C LYS A 133 -4.62 7.03 7.34
N LYS A 134 -3.28 6.98 7.28
CA LYS A 134 -2.49 7.76 6.31
C LYS A 134 -2.78 7.35 4.88
N SER A 135 -2.87 6.05 4.59
CA SER A 135 -3.11 5.51 3.25
C SER A 135 -4.48 5.91 2.68
N ILE A 136 -5.52 5.97 3.52
CA ILE A 136 -6.85 6.42 3.09
C ILE A 136 -6.99 7.94 3.08
N THR A 137 -6.06 8.68 3.68
CA THR A 137 -6.12 10.14 3.72
C THR A 137 -5.78 10.68 2.32
N PRO A 138 -6.67 11.46 1.67
CA PRO A 138 -6.38 11.96 0.33
C PRO A 138 -5.16 12.89 0.32
N GLY A 139 -4.42 12.89 -0.78
CA GLY A 139 -3.33 13.85 -1.03
C GLY A 139 -3.83 15.29 -1.14
N ALA A 140 -2.92 16.27 -1.15
CA ALA A 140 -3.27 17.69 -1.16
C ALA A 140 -4.18 18.07 -2.35
N GLN A 141 -3.88 17.55 -3.54
CA GLN A 141 -4.65 17.80 -4.77
C GLN A 141 -6.07 17.23 -4.66
N ALA A 142 -6.19 16.01 -4.15
CA ALA A 142 -7.49 15.37 -3.94
C ALA A 142 -8.30 16.09 -2.86
N LYS A 143 -7.67 16.48 -1.74
CA LYS A 143 -8.32 17.29 -0.70
C LYS A 143 -8.84 18.61 -1.25
N PHE A 144 -8.05 19.30 -2.06
CA PHE A 144 -8.45 20.56 -2.67
C PHE A 144 -9.62 20.37 -3.65
N ALA A 145 -9.58 19.31 -4.48
CA ALA A 145 -10.67 18.98 -5.38
C ALA A 145 -11.97 18.61 -4.64
N LEU A 146 -11.89 17.74 -3.62
CA LEU A 146 -13.02 17.37 -2.77
C LEU A 146 -13.60 18.59 -2.04
N TRP A 147 -12.74 19.47 -1.52
CA TRP A 147 -13.17 20.71 -0.86
C TRP A 147 -13.87 21.65 -1.84
N GLY A 148 -13.22 21.98 -2.96
CA GLY A 148 -13.71 23.00 -3.87
C GLY A 148 -14.92 22.56 -4.70
N LEU A 149 -15.17 21.26 -4.85
CA LEU A 149 -16.39 20.71 -5.48
C LEU A 149 -17.54 20.49 -4.49
N ASP A 150 -17.24 20.40 -3.19
CA ASP A 150 -18.22 20.30 -2.11
C ASP A 150 -18.52 21.67 -1.48
N GLN A 151 -18.70 22.69 -2.32
CA GLN A 151 -19.21 23.99 -1.89
C GLN A 151 -20.67 24.13 -2.33
N ASP A 152 -21.36 25.16 -1.83
CA ASP A 152 -22.71 25.52 -2.26
C ASP A 152 -22.71 26.27 -3.61
N ASP A 153 -23.89 26.54 -4.17
CA ASP A 153 -23.99 27.22 -5.47
C ASP A 153 -23.65 28.71 -5.39
N GLU A 154 -23.79 29.32 -4.21
CA GLU A 154 -23.40 30.70 -3.96
C GLU A 154 -21.89 30.89 -4.11
N PHE A 155 -21.10 29.92 -3.64
CA PHE A 155 -19.64 29.89 -3.76
C PHE A 155 -19.15 30.01 -5.23
N TYR A 156 -19.81 29.34 -6.18
CA TYR A 156 -19.41 29.39 -7.60
C TYR A 156 -19.93 30.62 -8.35
N SER A 157 -20.97 31.25 -7.80
CA SER A 157 -21.62 32.41 -8.43
C SER A 157 -20.77 33.68 -8.28
N LYS A 158 -19.90 33.75 -7.27
CA LYS A 158 -19.04 34.90 -7.00
C LYS A 158 -17.64 34.69 -7.60
N PRO A 159 -16.98 35.75 -8.11
CA PRO A 159 -15.56 35.70 -8.38
C PRO A 159 -14.81 35.43 -7.05
N GLY A 160 -14.01 34.38 -7.03
CA GLY A 160 -13.34 33.89 -5.84
C GLY A 160 -12.30 32.84 -6.20
N LEU A 161 -11.58 32.34 -5.18
CA LEU A 161 -10.40 31.48 -5.35
C LEU A 161 -10.60 30.36 -6.37
N TRP A 162 -11.73 29.65 -6.29
CA TRP A 162 -12.02 28.54 -7.20
C TRP A 162 -12.22 28.99 -8.64
N LYS A 163 -13.00 30.06 -8.87
CA LYS A 163 -13.26 30.57 -10.22
C LYS A 163 -11.96 31.06 -10.86
N THR A 164 -11.22 31.94 -10.18
CA THR A 164 -9.91 32.45 -10.64
C THR A 164 -8.94 31.32 -10.92
N LEU A 165 -8.77 30.36 -10.01
CA LEU A 165 -7.88 29.23 -10.23
C LEU A 165 -8.30 28.38 -11.44
N MET A 166 -9.58 28.04 -11.55
CA MET A 166 -10.06 27.13 -12.60
C MET A 166 -10.06 27.79 -13.98
N THR A 167 -10.44 29.05 -14.10
CA THR A 167 -10.59 29.73 -15.39
C THR A 167 -9.39 30.57 -15.79
N GLU A 168 -8.71 31.23 -14.86
CA GLU A 168 -7.61 32.15 -15.17
C GLU A 168 -6.25 31.45 -15.12
N GLU A 169 -5.97 30.69 -14.05
CA GLU A 169 -4.67 30.03 -13.86
C GLU A 169 -4.58 28.68 -14.61
N ILE A 170 -5.62 27.84 -14.48
CA ILE A 170 -5.68 26.51 -15.13
C ILE A 170 -6.19 26.63 -16.57
N GLY A 171 -6.97 27.66 -16.88
CA GLY A 171 -7.48 27.92 -18.23
C GLY A 171 -8.62 26.98 -18.67
N LEU A 172 -9.48 26.53 -17.75
CA LEU A 172 -10.63 25.69 -18.10
C LEU A 172 -11.68 26.49 -18.89
N ASP A 173 -12.18 25.89 -19.96
CA ASP A 173 -13.30 26.44 -20.73
C ASP A 173 -14.67 26.17 -20.06
N ASP A 174 -15.71 26.88 -20.49
CA ASP A 174 -17.06 26.76 -19.92
C ASP A 174 -17.65 25.34 -20.03
N ILE A 175 -17.27 24.56 -21.05
CA ILE A 175 -17.74 23.18 -21.23
C ILE A 175 -17.09 22.28 -20.18
N GLN A 176 -15.79 22.45 -19.93
CA GLN A 176 -15.02 21.75 -18.92
C GLN A 176 -15.52 22.10 -17.52
N VAL A 177 -15.77 23.38 -17.22
CA VAL A 177 -16.36 23.82 -15.95
C VAL A 177 -17.73 23.18 -15.73
N ARG A 178 -18.61 23.20 -16.74
CA ARG A 178 -19.92 22.52 -16.64
C ARG A 178 -19.80 21.01 -16.40
N LYS A 179 -18.87 20.33 -17.05
CA LYS A 179 -18.61 18.89 -16.80
C LYS A 179 -18.13 18.65 -15.37
N LEU A 180 -17.25 19.51 -14.86
CA LEU A 180 -16.76 19.45 -13.49
C LEU A 180 -17.87 19.69 -12.46
N MET A 181 -18.80 20.60 -12.74
CA MET A 181 -19.95 20.84 -11.87
C MET A 181 -20.92 19.64 -11.81
N ARG A 182 -21.01 18.83 -12.88
CA ARG A 182 -21.87 17.64 -12.90
C ARG A 182 -21.41 16.53 -11.98
N VAL A 183 -20.11 16.45 -11.67
CA VAL A 183 -19.58 15.41 -10.77
C VAL A 183 -19.66 15.78 -9.29
N ARG A 184 -20.18 16.97 -8.94
CA ARG A 184 -20.27 17.46 -7.56
C ARG A 184 -21.01 16.49 -6.63
N GLN A 185 -22.14 15.95 -7.08
CA GLN A 185 -22.93 15.01 -6.27
C GLN A 185 -22.11 13.75 -5.92
N ASN A 186 -21.45 13.15 -6.91
CA ASN A 186 -20.57 11.99 -6.70
C ASN A 186 -19.41 12.31 -5.75
N VAL A 187 -18.88 13.54 -5.81
CA VAL A 187 -17.81 14.00 -4.90
C VAL A 187 -18.30 14.12 -3.46
N ARG A 188 -19.53 14.63 -3.26
CA ARG A 188 -20.14 14.68 -1.92
C ARG A 188 -20.34 13.30 -1.32
N GLU A 189 -20.84 12.37 -2.13
CA GLU A 189 -21.03 10.97 -1.74
C GLU A 189 -19.70 10.33 -1.38
N ALA A 190 -18.69 10.41 -2.25
CA ALA A 190 -17.36 9.86 -2.00
C ALA A 190 -16.68 10.49 -0.76
N LYS A 191 -16.87 11.79 -0.54
CA LYS A 191 -16.38 12.47 0.68
C LYS A 191 -17.09 11.94 1.92
N SER A 192 -18.41 11.78 1.87
CA SER A 192 -19.21 11.23 2.98
C SER A 192 -18.79 9.80 3.32
N GLU A 193 -18.63 8.94 2.32
CA GLU A 193 -18.15 7.56 2.49
C GLU A 193 -16.75 7.52 3.11
N LEU A 194 -15.84 8.36 2.63
CA LEU A 194 -14.50 8.46 3.19
C LEU A 194 -14.52 8.89 4.66
N LEU A 195 -15.35 9.87 5.02
CA LEU A 195 -15.50 10.32 6.41
C LEU A 195 -16.08 9.21 7.29
N ASP A 196 -17.06 8.44 6.79
CA ASP A 196 -17.60 7.27 7.49
C ASP A 196 -16.52 6.21 7.75
N ILE A 197 -15.70 5.88 6.74
CA ILE A 197 -14.57 4.95 6.90
C ILE A 197 -13.56 5.46 7.93
N GLN A 198 -13.22 6.76 7.89
CA GLN A 198 -12.32 7.36 8.87
C GLN A 198 -12.89 7.31 10.29
N ASN A 199 -14.20 7.53 10.45
CA ASN A 199 -14.89 7.40 11.73
C ASN A 199 -14.86 5.95 12.23
N LYS A 200 -15.14 4.96 11.37
CA LYS A 200 -15.05 3.54 11.70
C LYS A 200 -13.65 3.14 12.18
N LEU A 201 -12.58 3.67 11.58
CA LEU A 201 -11.21 3.45 12.08
C LEU A 201 -10.97 4.06 13.47
N VAL A 202 -11.55 5.23 13.76
CA VAL A 202 -11.46 5.84 15.09
C VAL A 202 -12.20 5.00 16.13
N GLU A 203 -13.40 4.53 15.81
CA GLU A 203 -14.18 3.66 16.70
C GLU A 203 -13.50 2.30 16.91
N LEU A 204 -12.94 1.70 15.85
CA LEU A 204 -12.13 0.48 15.97
C LEU A 204 -10.95 0.69 16.92
N ARG A 205 -10.22 1.81 16.78
CA ARG A 205 -9.12 2.16 17.69
C ARG A 205 -9.59 2.27 19.15
N LYS A 206 -10.74 2.90 19.40
CA LYS A 206 -11.31 3.00 20.76
C LYS A 206 -11.70 1.64 21.31
N ALA A 207 -12.44 0.85 20.53
CA ALA A 207 -12.88 -0.49 20.93
C ALA A 207 -11.71 -1.40 21.29
N ILE A 208 -10.64 -1.36 20.48
CA ILE A 208 -9.43 -2.14 20.74
C ILE A 208 -8.71 -1.65 22.00
N ASN A 209 -8.59 -0.34 22.23
CA ASN A 209 -8.00 0.18 23.47
C ASN A 209 -8.75 -0.28 24.71
N ILE A 210 -10.09 -0.22 24.68
CA ILE A 210 -10.93 -0.69 25.78
C ILE A 210 -10.71 -2.19 26.00
N HIS A 211 -10.72 -2.98 24.94
CA HIS A 211 -10.50 -4.43 25.02
C HIS A 211 -9.10 -4.77 25.56
N LEU A 212 -8.05 -4.12 25.07
CA LEU A 212 -6.67 -4.32 25.53
C LEU A 212 -6.52 -3.95 27.01
N SER A 213 -7.13 -2.84 27.45
CA SER A 213 -7.15 -2.46 28.87
C SER A 213 -7.82 -3.52 29.74
N LYS A 214 -8.97 -4.05 29.31
CA LYS A 214 -9.66 -5.16 30.00
C LYS A 214 -8.78 -6.40 30.06
N ARG A 215 -8.16 -6.79 28.94
CA ARG A 215 -7.24 -7.93 28.84
C ARG A 215 -6.06 -7.78 29.80
N HIS A 216 -5.43 -6.59 29.87
CA HIS A 216 -4.32 -6.34 30.79
C HIS A 216 -4.75 -6.53 32.24
N LYS A 217 -5.89 -5.97 32.64
CA LYS A 217 -6.44 -6.14 33.99
C LYS A 217 -6.70 -7.61 34.34
N LEU A 218 -7.14 -8.42 33.37
CA LEU A 218 -7.33 -9.86 33.60
C LEU A 218 -6.00 -10.57 33.84
N ILE A 219 -4.97 -10.26 33.04
CA ILE A 219 -3.62 -10.80 33.25
C ILE A 219 -3.03 -10.32 34.58
N ASP A 220 -3.19 -9.04 34.94
CA ASP A 220 -2.72 -8.52 36.22
C ASP A 220 -3.37 -9.25 37.41
N ARG A 221 -4.69 -9.44 37.38
CA ARG A 221 -5.41 -10.21 38.42
C ARG A 221 -4.95 -11.67 38.52
N LEU A 222 -4.73 -12.33 37.37
CA LEU A 222 -4.17 -13.68 37.35
C LEU A 222 -2.79 -13.70 38.01
N MET A 223 -1.96 -12.70 37.68
CA MET A 223 -0.61 -12.55 38.22
C MET A 223 -0.56 -12.22 39.71
N GLU A 224 -1.54 -11.47 40.23
CA GLU A 224 -1.68 -11.18 41.66
C GLU A 224 -2.12 -12.40 42.47
N THR A 225 -2.87 -13.32 41.84
CA THR A 225 -3.37 -14.53 42.51
C THR A 225 -2.30 -15.61 42.64
N LEU A 226 -1.35 -15.65 41.70
CA LEU A 226 -0.31 -16.68 41.64
C LEU A 226 0.98 -16.23 42.35
N LYS A 227 1.63 -17.15 43.08
CA LYS A 227 3.02 -16.93 43.51
C LYS A 227 3.93 -16.83 42.28
N PRO A 228 5.06 -16.09 42.33
CA PRO A 228 5.94 -15.91 41.18
C PRO A 228 6.38 -17.23 40.52
N LEU A 229 6.71 -18.25 41.33
CA LEU A 229 7.09 -19.58 40.84
C LEU A 229 5.92 -20.29 40.12
N GLN A 230 4.68 -20.12 40.60
CA GLN A 230 3.50 -20.71 39.98
C GLN A 230 3.19 -20.06 38.64
N ALA A 231 3.30 -18.72 38.55
CA ALA A 231 3.12 -18.00 37.29
C ALA A 231 4.19 -18.36 36.25
N ALA A 232 5.46 -18.49 36.66
CA ALA A 232 6.53 -18.97 35.78
C ALA A 232 6.24 -20.37 35.23
N ARG A 233 5.84 -21.31 36.10
CA ARG A 233 5.44 -22.66 35.69
C ARG A 233 4.24 -22.65 34.74
N PHE A 234 3.26 -21.77 34.98
CA PHE A 234 2.12 -21.61 34.08
C PHE A 234 2.55 -21.18 32.67
N PHE A 235 3.35 -20.11 32.55
CA PHE A 235 3.81 -19.65 31.22
C PHE A 235 4.67 -20.69 30.50
N LEU A 236 5.56 -21.38 31.23
CA LEU A 236 6.38 -22.48 30.69
C LEU A 236 5.52 -23.68 30.26
N TRP A 237 4.45 -23.98 30.99
CA TRP A 237 3.54 -25.04 30.61
C TRP A 237 2.76 -24.66 29.35
N VAL A 238 2.25 -23.43 29.26
CA VAL A 238 1.53 -22.93 28.07
C VAL A 238 2.42 -22.99 26.82
N SER A 239 3.70 -22.63 26.92
CA SER A 239 4.61 -22.69 25.77
C SER A 239 4.94 -24.12 25.32
N LYS A 240 4.96 -25.09 26.24
CA LYS A 240 5.28 -26.49 25.94
C LYS A 240 4.09 -27.31 25.44
N ASN A 241 2.86 -26.89 25.74
CA ASN A 241 1.63 -27.63 25.42
C ASN A 241 0.90 -27.01 24.22
N SER A 242 1.60 -26.95 23.08
CA SER A 242 1.09 -26.34 21.84
C SER A 242 -0.18 -27.00 21.29
N SER A 243 -0.42 -28.29 21.54
CA SER A 243 -1.63 -28.99 21.12
C SER A 243 -2.91 -28.45 21.78
N CYS A 244 -2.86 -28.09 23.06
CA CYS A 244 -3.97 -27.42 23.74
C CYS A 244 -4.21 -26.00 23.17
N MET A 245 -3.13 -25.34 22.74
CA MET A 245 -3.21 -24.03 22.11
C MET A 245 -3.80 -24.09 20.70
N GLN A 246 -3.58 -25.17 19.94
CA GLN A 246 -4.22 -25.39 18.63
C GLN A 246 -5.74 -25.52 18.74
N MET A 247 -6.26 -26.17 19.79
CA MET A 247 -7.70 -26.21 20.07
C MET A 247 -8.27 -24.83 20.43
N LEU A 248 -7.49 -23.97 21.11
CA LEU A 248 -7.90 -22.60 21.39
C LEU A 248 -7.90 -21.73 20.13
N GLN A 249 -7.03 -22.00 19.15
CA GLN A 249 -7.02 -21.27 17.87
C GLN A 249 -8.34 -21.42 17.11
N THR A 250 -9.02 -22.58 17.22
CA THR A 250 -10.36 -22.77 16.64
C THR A 250 -11.43 -21.87 17.23
N VAL A 251 -11.28 -21.43 18.49
CA VAL A 251 -12.22 -20.51 19.14
C VAL A 251 -12.03 -19.08 18.62
N TRP A 252 -10.80 -18.73 18.22
CA TRP A 252 -10.41 -17.37 17.79
C TRP A 252 -10.24 -17.21 16.28
N LYS A 253 -10.78 -18.13 15.47
CA LYS A 253 -10.85 -17.92 14.02
C LYS A 253 -11.75 -16.72 13.74
N MET A 254 -11.19 -15.72 13.06
CA MET A 254 -12.00 -14.67 12.44
C MET A 254 -12.89 -15.34 11.38
N PRO A 255 -14.16 -14.91 11.21
CA PRO A 255 -14.93 -15.32 10.05
C PRO A 255 -14.13 -14.94 8.81
N GLU A 256 -13.88 -15.90 7.93
CA GLU A 256 -13.24 -15.61 6.64
C GLU A 256 -14.19 -14.69 5.86
N GLU A 257 -13.67 -13.56 5.38
CA GLU A 257 -14.39 -12.71 4.43
C GLU A 257 -14.65 -13.59 3.21
N ASN A 258 -15.93 -13.93 2.99
CA ASN A 258 -16.37 -14.50 1.74
C ASN A 258 -16.32 -13.35 0.73
N ASP A 259 -15.17 -13.17 0.09
CA ASP A 259 -14.95 -12.16 -0.94
C ASP A 259 -15.90 -12.44 -2.10
N GLY A 260 -17.14 -11.95 -1.98
CA GLY A 260 -18.15 -11.91 -3.03
C GLY A 260 -17.75 -10.91 -4.11
N LEU A 261 -16.56 -11.06 -4.67
CA LEU A 261 -16.21 -10.44 -5.93
C LEU A 261 -17.18 -11.01 -6.97
N PRO A 262 -18.04 -10.18 -7.59
CA PRO A 262 -18.92 -10.67 -8.64
C PRO A 262 -18.04 -11.17 -9.78
N GLU A 263 -18.20 -12.46 -10.12
CA GLU A 263 -17.68 -12.99 -11.38
C GLU A 263 -18.24 -12.14 -12.51
N THR A 264 -17.38 -11.33 -13.12
CA THR A 264 -17.73 -10.62 -14.35
C THR A 264 -17.87 -11.66 -15.46
N ASN A 265 -19.10 -12.00 -15.81
CA ASN A 265 -19.46 -12.66 -17.07
C ASN A 265 -19.25 -11.72 -18.25
#